data_AF-A0A355C4X6-F1
#
_entry.id   AF-A0A355C4X6-F1
#
_cell.length_a   1.000
_cell.length_b   1.000
_cell.length_c   1.000
_cell.angle_alpha   90.00
_cell.angle_beta   90.00
_cell.angle_gamma   90.00
#
_symmetry.space_group_name_H-M   'P 1'
#
loop_
_entity.id
_entity.type
_entity.pdbx_description
1 polymer ?
#
loop_
_entity_poly.entity_id
_entity_poly.type
_entity_poly.pdbx_seq_one_letter_code
_entity_poly.pdbx_strand_id
1 'polypeptide(L)'
;MHREEKLLQLQIEQNSDDRMDVYWLVNGKRIKPALLSGVPPISDLFEFLRDNYGRQSYCVMIRRKKTMILTHEVDIGVPLVHSPARDIRSDIETLRQGRRLR
;
A
#
# COMPACT_ATOMS: atom_id res chain seq x y z
N MET A 1 12.20 5.96 -17.57
CA MET A 1 12.24 5.78 -16.12
C MET A 1 10.82 5.54 -15.65
N HIS A 2 10.56 4.33 -15.14
CA HIS A 2 9.28 3.99 -14.55
C HIS A 2 9.07 4.83 -13.27
N ARG A 3 7.82 5.21 -12.97
CA ARG A 3 7.53 6.08 -11.81
C ARG A 3 7.97 5.46 -10.48
N GLU A 4 7.95 4.13 -10.41
CA GLU A 4 8.44 3.34 -9.27
C GLU A 4 9.94 3.51 -9.06
N GLU A 5 10.75 3.38 -10.12
CA GLU A 5 12.20 3.61 -10.07
C GLU A 5 12.52 5.02 -9.57
N LYS A 6 11.74 6.02 -10.03
CA LYS A 6 11.90 7.41 -9.59
C LYS A 6 11.56 7.58 -8.11
N LEU A 7 10.51 6.90 -7.61
CA LEU A 7 10.16 6.94 -6.20
C LEU A 7 11.30 6.36 -5.34
N LEU A 8 11.82 5.19 -5.73
CA LEU A 8 12.96 4.55 -5.06
C LEU A 8 14.19 5.45 -5.06
N GLN A 9 14.50 6.07 -6.21
CA GLN A 9 15.62 7.02 -6.32
C GLN A 9 15.45 8.20 -5.34
N LEU A 10 14.26 8.81 -5.27
CA LEU A 10 14.00 9.93 -4.36
C LEU A 10 14.08 9.54 -2.88
N GLN A 11 13.69 8.30 -2.54
CA GLN A 11 13.83 7.75 -1.19
C GLN A 11 15.31 7.51 -0.81
N ILE A 12 16.15 7.15 -1.78
CA ILE A 12 17.60 6.95 -1.57
C ILE A 12 18.35 8.28 -1.49
N GLU A 13 18.03 9.25 -2.35
CA GLU A 13 18.70 10.55 -2.40
C GLU A 13 18.52 11.37 -1.11
N GLN A 14 17.40 11.17 -0.40
CA GLN A 14 17.04 11.88 0.85
C GLN A 14 17.32 13.39 0.80
N ASN A 15 16.98 14.04 -0.31
CA ASN A 15 17.21 15.48 -0.46
C ASN A 15 16.43 16.27 0.60
N SER A 16 17.10 17.15 1.33
CA SER A 16 16.53 17.91 2.45
C SER A 16 15.41 18.89 2.04
N ASP A 17 15.32 19.24 0.76
CA ASP A 17 14.27 20.09 0.18
C ASP A 17 13.03 19.30 -0.28
N ASP A 18 13.11 17.96 -0.31
CA ASP A 18 12.02 17.11 -0.78
C ASP A 18 10.96 16.92 0.31
N ARG A 19 9.71 17.07 -0.08
CA ARG A 19 8.53 16.98 0.79
C ARG A 19 7.52 16.05 0.14
N MET A 20 7.11 15.05 0.89
CA MET A 20 6.21 14.00 0.49
C MET A 20 4.86 14.16 1.18
N ASP A 21 3.81 14.06 0.39
CA ASP A 21 2.44 13.93 0.84
C ASP A 21 1.90 12.56 0.37
N VAL A 22 1.19 11.86 1.25
CA VAL A 22 0.57 10.57 0.92
C VAL A 22 -0.92 10.63 1.23
N TYR A 23 -1.74 10.25 0.25
CA TYR A 23 -3.18 10.24 0.35
C TYR A 23 -3.71 8.82 0.13
N TRP A 24 -4.82 8.48 0.80
CA TRP A 24 -5.64 7.37 0.33
C TRP A 24 -6.29 7.68 -1.00
N LEU A 25 -6.37 6.68 -1.86
CA LEU A 25 -7.20 6.69 -3.06
C LEU A 25 -8.43 5.83 -2.85
N VAL A 26 -9.60 6.39 -3.16
CA VAL A 26 -10.85 5.66 -3.26
C VAL A 26 -11.47 6.01 -4.61
N ASN A 27 -11.67 5.01 -5.47
CA ASN A 27 -12.17 5.19 -6.84
C ASN A 27 -11.34 6.24 -7.63
N GLY A 28 -10.01 6.19 -7.50
CA GLY A 28 -9.09 7.14 -8.14
C GLY A 28 -9.10 8.57 -7.55
N LYS A 29 -9.86 8.83 -6.49
CA LYS A 29 -9.94 10.14 -5.84
C LYS A 29 -9.15 10.16 -4.54
N ARG A 30 -8.36 11.21 -4.36
CA ARG A 30 -7.62 11.47 -3.11
C ARG A 30 -8.57 11.84 -1.98
N ILE A 31 -8.51 11.10 -0.88
CA ILE A 31 -9.22 11.42 0.35
C ILE A 31 -8.39 12.38 1.18
N LYS A 32 -9.05 13.40 1.75
CA LYS A 32 -8.43 14.39 2.64
C LYS A 32 -8.85 14.13 4.10
N PRO A 33 -8.01 14.43 5.10
CA PRO A 33 -6.64 14.96 4.99
C PRO A 33 -5.64 13.91 4.48
N ALA A 34 -4.41 14.35 4.16
CA ALA A 34 -3.32 13.43 3.82
C ALA A 34 -2.95 12.57 5.04
N LEU A 35 -2.55 11.32 4.80
CA LEU A 35 -2.04 10.41 5.84
C LEU A 35 -0.65 10.87 6.31
N LEU A 36 0.19 11.25 5.35
CA LEU A 36 1.47 11.91 5.58
C LEU A 36 1.44 13.25 4.86
N SER A 37 1.88 14.31 5.51
CA SER A 37 1.85 15.67 4.96
C SER A 37 3.17 16.36 5.19
N GLY A 38 3.84 16.77 4.11
CA GLY A 38 5.06 17.56 4.16
C GLY A 38 6.25 16.88 4.86
N VAL A 39 6.30 15.54 4.86
CA VAL A 39 7.40 14.79 5.49
C VAL A 39 8.53 14.54 4.48
N PRO A 40 9.79 14.35 4.90
CA PRO A 40 10.83 13.87 3.99
C PRO A 40 10.43 12.51 3.35
N PRO A 41 10.87 12.20 2.12
CA PRO A 41 10.68 10.86 1.56
C PRO A 41 11.31 9.80 2.48
N ILE A 42 10.50 8.82 2.89
CA ILE A 42 10.94 7.73 3.78
C ILE A 42 11.21 6.46 2.97
N SER A 43 12.28 5.75 3.30
CA SER A 43 12.75 4.55 2.58
C SER A 43 11.84 3.34 2.78
N ASP A 44 11.21 3.23 3.95
CA ASP A 44 10.33 2.14 4.40
C ASP A 44 8.84 2.45 4.14
N LEU A 45 8.54 3.38 3.23
CA LEU A 45 7.17 3.89 3.01
C LEU A 45 6.13 2.77 2.82
N PHE A 46 6.45 1.76 2.00
CA PHE A 46 5.50 0.70 1.71
C PHE A 46 5.21 -0.18 2.93
N GLU A 47 6.23 -0.47 3.74
CA GLU A 47 6.08 -1.24 4.98
C GLU A 47 5.27 -0.43 5.99
N PHE A 48 5.62 0.83 6.18
CA PHE A 48 4.87 1.75 7.03
C PHE A 48 3.39 1.82 6.62
N LEU A 49 3.09 2.02 5.34
CA LEU A 49 1.71 2.11 4.86
C LEU A 49 0.96 0.80 5.03
N ARG A 50 1.61 -0.34 4.71
CA ARG A 50 1.04 -1.67 4.88
C ARG A 50 0.68 -1.94 6.34
N ASP A 51 1.60 -1.66 7.26
CA ASP A 51 1.49 -2.07 8.65
C ASP A 51 0.53 -1.15 9.45
N ASN A 52 0.41 0.12 9.07
CA ASN A 52 -0.45 1.10 9.74
C ASN A 52 -1.83 1.25 9.10
N TYR A 53 -1.95 1.09 7.78
CA TYR A 53 -3.17 1.40 7.03
C TYR A 53 -3.69 0.24 6.17
N GLY A 54 -2.92 -0.84 6.02
CA GLY A 54 -3.36 -2.07 5.38
C GLY A 54 -3.44 -2.01 3.86
N ARG A 55 -4.18 -2.97 3.28
CA ARG A 55 -4.36 -3.11 1.83
C ARG A 55 -5.21 -1.99 1.27
N GLN A 56 -4.58 -1.10 0.51
CA GLN A 56 -5.26 0.04 -0.10
C GLN A 56 -4.43 0.61 -1.26
N SER A 57 -5.08 1.41 -2.10
CA SER A 57 -4.43 2.26 -3.10
C SER A 57 -4.04 3.61 -2.48
N TYR A 58 -2.83 4.08 -2.75
CA TYR A 58 -2.27 5.31 -2.22
C TYR A 58 -1.81 6.22 -3.36
N CYS A 59 -1.89 7.54 -3.16
CA CYS A 59 -1.26 8.53 -4.02
C CYS A 59 -0.10 9.16 -3.27
N VAL A 60 1.12 8.89 -3.75
CA VAL A 60 2.36 9.48 -3.26
C VAL A 60 2.72 10.68 -4.13
N MET A 61 2.92 11.82 -3.50
CA MET A 61 3.29 13.07 -4.15
C MET A 61 4.57 13.58 -3.52
N ILE A 62 5.61 13.84 -4.32
CA ILE A 62 6.87 14.42 -3.84
C ILE A 62 7.11 15.74 -4.56
N ARG A 63 7.31 16.79 -3.76
CA ARG A 63 7.68 18.14 -4.22
C ARG A 63 9.08 18.48 -3.75
N ARG A 64 9.83 19.20 -4.57
CA ARG A 64 11.07 19.88 -4.16
C ARG A 64 10.79 21.36 -4.14
N LYS A 65 10.78 21.97 -2.96
CA LYS A 65 10.33 23.36 -2.77
C LYS A 65 8.91 23.54 -3.35
N LYS A 66 8.77 24.29 -4.45
CA LYS A 66 7.49 24.59 -5.11
C LYS A 66 7.18 23.68 -6.30
N THR A 67 8.12 22.82 -6.70
CA THR A 67 8.00 22.02 -7.93
C THR A 67 7.54 20.61 -7.62
N MET A 68 6.50 20.13 -8.31
CA MET A 68 6.11 18.72 -8.27
C MET A 68 7.12 17.86 -9.02
N ILE A 69 7.78 16.94 -8.32
CA ILE A 69 8.76 16.03 -8.93
C ILE A 69 8.13 14.68 -9.24
N LEU A 70 7.24 14.20 -8.37
CA LEU A 70 6.59 12.91 -8.53
C LEU A 70 5.12 12.99 -8.13
N THR A 71 4.28 12.33 -8.91
CA THR A 71 2.94 11.93 -8.52
C THR A 71 2.76 10.50 -8.98
N HIS A 72 2.52 9.59 -8.05
CA HIS A 72 2.51 8.17 -8.33
C HIS A 72 1.44 7.49 -7.49
N GLU A 73 0.68 6.61 -8.14
CA GLU A 73 -0.27 5.73 -7.47
C GLU A 73 0.43 4.43 -7.14
N VAL A 74 0.22 3.95 -5.92
CA VAL A 74 0.83 2.74 -5.38
C VAL A 74 -0.27 1.88 -4.81
N ASP A 75 -0.35 0.63 -5.26
CA ASP A 75 -1.24 -0.36 -4.69
C ASP A 75 -0.45 -1.26 -3.73
N ILE A 76 -0.84 -1.23 -2.46
CA ILE A 76 -0.23 -2.09 -1.45
C ILE A 76 -1.20 -3.23 -1.17
N GLY A 77 -0.77 -4.45 -1.52
CA GLY A 77 -1.40 -5.67 -1.04
C GLY A 77 -0.88 -6.02 0.36
N VAL A 78 -1.76 -6.50 1.24
CA VAL A 78 -1.31 -7.32 2.37
C VAL A 78 -1.35 -8.79 1.95
N PRO A 79 -0.40 -9.63 2.38
CA PRO A 79 -0.56 -11.06 2.27
C PRO A 79 -1.93 -11.42 2.85
N LEU A 80 -2.70 -12.23 2.13
CA LEU A 80 -3.82 -12.90 2.77
C LEU A 80 -3.17 -13.71 3.88
N VAL A 81 -3.35 -13.27 5.13
CA VAL A 81 -3.18 -14.18 6.26
C VAL A 81 -4.21 -15.25 5.94
N HIS A 82 -3.74 -16.38 5.41
CA HIS A 82 -4.49 -17.61 5.51
C HIS A 82 -4.61 -17.83 7.02
N SER A 83 -5.64 -17.23 7.63
CA SER A 83 -6.36 -17.92 8.70
C SER A 83 -6.52 -19.33 8.15
N PRO A 84 -6.02 -20.37 8.84
CA PRO A 84 -6.06 -21.71 8.32
C PRO A 84 -7.50 -21.94 7.92
N ALA A 85 -7.73 -21.90 6.60
CA ALA A 85 -9.04 -22.14 6.05
C ALA A 85 -9.32 -23.52 6.59
N ARG A 86 -10.32 -23.61 7.48
CA ARG A 86 -11.01 -24.84 7.87
C ARG A 86 -10.77 -25.82 6.75
N ASP A 87 -9.95 -26.85 6.98
CA ASP A 87 -9.33 -27.62 5.90
C ASP A 87 -10.44 -28.10 4.96
N ILE A 88 -10.64 -27.35 3.88
CA ILE A 88 -11.82 -27.48 3.05
C ILE A 88 -11.77 -28.81 2.31
N ARG A 89 -10.60 -29.47 2.28
CA ARG A 89 -10.50 -30.87 1.86
C ARG A 89 -11.28 -31.79 2.79
N SER A 90 -11.15 -31.63 4.11
CA SER A 90 -11.92 -32.42 5.08
C SER A 90 -13.42 -32.17 4.95
N ASP A 91 -13.84 -30.92 4.70
CA ASP A 91 -15.26 -30.60 4.49
C ASP A 91 -15.77 -31.18 3.16
N ILE A 92 -14.99 -31.09 2.07
CA ILE A 92 -15.31 -31.69 0.76
C ILE A 92 -15.39 -33.22 0.85
N GLU A 93 -14.46 -33.87 1.55
CA GLU A 93 -14.48 -35.31 1.77
C GLU A 93 -15.68 -35.74 2.62
N THR A 94 -16.01 -34.97 3.66
CA THR A 94 -17.18 -35.21 4.51
C THR A 94 -18.47 -35.11 3.71
N LEU A 95 -18.60 -34.10 2.84
CA LEU A 95 -19.74 -33.93 1.93
C LEU A 95 -19.81 -35.05 0.88
N ARG A 96 -18.66 -35.47 0.31
CA ARG A 96 -18.59 -36.61 -0.64
C ARG A 96 -19.02 -37.93 0.01
N GLN A 97 -18.79 -38.09 1.31
CA GLN A 97 -19.25 -39.24 2.08
C GLN A 97 -20.73 -39.15 2.52
N GLY A 98 -21.46 -38.12 2.08
CA GLY A 98 -22.88 -37.94 2.41
C GLY A 98 -23.13 -37.53 3.86
N ARG A 99 -22.11 -37.09 4.58
CA ARG A 99 -22.22 -36.67 5.99
C ARG A 99 -22.49 -35.17 6.07
N ARG A 100 -23.35 -34.77 7.02
CA ARG A 100 -23.59 -33.36 7.33
C ARG A 100 -22.38 -32.77 8.04
N LEU A 101 -21.95 -31.60 7.60
CA LEU A 101 -20.99 -30.76 8.32
C LEU A 101 -21.64 -30.33 9.65
N ARG A 102 -20.88 -30.41 10.76
CA ARG A 102 -21.32 -29.99 12.10
C ARG A 102 -21.23 -28.48 12.28
#